data_AF-A0AAI9MRJ8-F1
#
_entry.id   AF-A0AAI9MRJ8-F1
#
_cell.length_a   1.000
_cell.length_b   1.000
_cell.length_c   1.000
_cell.angle_alpha   90.00
_cell.angle_beta   90.00
_cell.angle_gamma   90.00
#
_symmetry.space_group_name_H-M   'P 1'
#
loop_
_entity.id
_entity.type
_entity.pdbx_description
1 polymer ?
#
loop_
_entity_poly.entity_id
_entity_poly.type
_entity_poly.pdbx_seq_one_letter_code
_entity_poly.pdbx_strand_id
1 'polypeptide(L)'
;MKTFVEPANLQEQYVRTYEVYNSHKKKELNGWLLIESSTKQDHAQGILIFNLSYTYLNINGEKKDGIFEAHYNKHENEVSLTNGNVHLEAVKGMRIGSLLMSCVIEWVRQWPEAAVKKIRLSDVDATNGMSENKNRRNRFYEQFGIEFEYRDDNKISGFSKKMLVSGLVDNKNFLKEHDGNIERIDAFPDYLKSIM
;
A
#
# COMPACT_ATOMS: atom_id res chain seq x y z
N MET A 1 14.52 -23.29 21.65
CA MET A 1 14.86 -22.23 20.68
C MET A 1 14.55 -22.76 19.29
N LYS A 2 13.43 -22.33 18.67
CA LYS A 2 13.23 -22.62 17.24
C LYS A 2 14.17 -21.68 16.48
N THR A 3 15.10 -22.26 15.74
CA THR A 3 15.92 -21.55 14.75
C THR A 3 14.98 -20.86 13.76
N PHE A 4 14.99 -19.54 13.77
CA PHE A 4 14.29 -18.72 12.81
C PHE A 4 15.02 -18.87 11.48
N VAL A 5 14.37 -19.48 10.49
CA VAL A 5 14.86 -19.47 9.12
C VAL A 5 14.61 -18.05 8.61
N GLU A 6 15.68 -17.28 8.39
CA GLU A 6 15.60 -16.04 7.61
C GLU A 6 14.84 -16.37 6.31
N PRO A 7 13.74 -15.67 5.97
CA PRO A 7 13.08 -15.91 4.70
C PRO A 7 14.14 -15.72 3.61
N ALA A 8 14.31 -16.75 2.77
CA ALA A 8 15.45 -16.95 1.89
C ALA A 8 15.70 -15.83 0.85
N ASN A 9 14.89 -14.76 0.87
CA ASN A 9 14.68 -13.85 -0.24
C ASN A 9 14.46 -12.38 0.18
N LEU A 10 15.03 -11.95 1.32
CA LEU A 10 14.95 -10.54 1.77
C LEU A 10 15.67 -9.53 0.85
N GLN A 11 16.33 -9.98 -0.24
CA GLN A 11 16.94 -9.12 -1.25
C GLN A 11 16.20 -9.12 -2.61
N GLU A 12 14.99 -9.67 -2.69
CA GLU A 12 14.28 -9.69 -3.97
C GLU A 12 13.75 -8.31 -4.33
N GLN A 13 14.38 -7.70 -5.32
CA GLN A 13 13.80 -6.60 -6.07
C GLN A 13 12.78 -7.19 -7.04
N TYR A 14 11.55 -6.69 -6.98
CA TYR A 14 10.51 -7.08 -7.92
C TYR A 14 10.09 -5.87 -8.72
N VAL A 15 9.85 -6.11 -10.00
CA VAL A 15 9.20 -5.15 -10.88
C VAL A 15 7.83 -5.74 -11.25
N ARG A 16 6.77 -5.00 -10.95
CA ARG A 16 5.40 -5.38 -11.30
C ARG A 16 4.79 -4.28 -12.16
N THR A 17 4.08 -4.70 -13.20
CA THR A 17 3.54 -3.80 -14.20
C THR A 17 2.05 -4.00 -14.36
N TYR A 18 1.35 -2.89 -14.53
CA TYR A 18 -0.10 -2.87 -14.56
C TYR A 18 -0.62 -1.89 -15.61
N GLU A 19 -1.76 -2.25 -16.18
CA GLU A 19 -2.64 -1.31 -16.86
C GLU A 19 -3.68 -0.80 -15.86
N VAL A 20 -3.92 0.50 -15.89
CA VAL A 20 -4.92 1.17 -15.07
C VAL A 20 -6.01 1.68 -15.98
N TYR A 21 -7.23 1.18 -15.79
CA TYR A 21 -8.42 1.54 -16.55
C TYR A 21 -9.26 2.57 -15.81
N ASN A 22 -10.17 3.23 -16.51
CA ASN A 22 -11.13 4.14 -15.93
C ASN A 22 -12.07 3.41 -14.95
N SER A 23 -12.26 3.95 -13.76
CA SER A 23 -13.06 3.33 -12.70
C SER A 23 -14.56 3.24 -13.03
N HIS A 24 -15.08 4.17 -13.84
CA HIS A 24 -16.48 4.21 -14.28
C HIS A 24 -16.68 3.53 -15.63
N LYS A 25 -15.68 3.61 -16.50
CA LYS A 25 -15.69 3.01 -17.83
C LYS A 25 -14.55 2.00 -17.95
N LYS A 26 -14.67 0.86 -17.27
CA LYS A 26 -13.59 -0.14 -17.06
C LYS A 26 -12.95 -0.75 -18.32
N LYS A 27 -13.42 -0.38 -19.52
CA LYS A 27 -12.83 -0.74 -20.82
C LYS A 27 -11.91 0.35 -21.40
N GLU A 28 -11.99 1.59 -20.89
CA GLU A 28 -11.15 2.70 -21.32
C GLU A 28 -9.84 2.67 -20.51
N LEU A 29 -8.70 2.53 -21.19
CA LEU A 29 -7.39 2.60 -20.57
C LEU A 29 -7.10 4.04 -20.11
N ASN A 30 -6.71 4.21 -18.84
CA ASN A 30 -6.26 5.49 -18.29
C ASN A 30 -4.74 5.63 -18.31
N GLY A 31 -3.99 4.53 -18.21
CA GLY A 31 -2.52 4.57 -18.27
C GLY A 31 -1.86 3.29 -17.79
N TRP A 32 -0.56 3.39 -17.54
CA TRP A 32 0.30 2.30 -17.10
C TRP A 32 0.93 2.62 -15.75
N LEU A 33 1.14 1.60 -14.95
CA LEU A 33 1.73 1.68 -13.63
C LEU A 33 2.88 0.67 -13.53
N LEU A 34 4.04 1.19 -13.20
CA LEU A 34 5.22 0.43 -12.81
C LEU A 34 5.34 0.51 -11.29
N ILE A 35 5.54 -0.62 -10.63
CA ILE A 35 5.88 -0.70 -9.22
C ILE A 35 7.19 -1.46 -9.10
N GLU A 36 8.15 -0.86 -8.41
CA GLU A 36 9.38 -1.52 -8.05
C GLU A 36 9.42 -1.67 -6.53
N SER A 37 9.78 -2.85 -6.05
CA SER A 37 9.91 -3.12 -4.62
C SER A 37 11.35 -3.43 -4.26
N SER A 38 11.80 -3.02 -3.08
CA SER A 38 13.06 -3.46 -2.50
C SER A 38 12.94 -3.60 -0.98
N THR A 39 13.65 -4.56 -0.40
CA THR A 39 13.79 -4.66 1.06
C THR A 39 15.23 -4.35 1.44
N LYS A 40 15.42 -3.50 2.44
CA LYS A 40 16.72 -3.17 3.03
C LYS A 40 16.74 -3.56 4.49
N GLN A 41 17.88 -4.00 4.97
CA GLN A 41 18.08 -4.35 6.38
C GLN A 41 18.93 -3.28 7.06
N ASP A 42 18.40 -2.68 8.12
CA ASP A 42 19.17 -1.91 9.08
C ASP A 42 19.61 -2.86 10.20
N HIS A 43 20.80 -3.45 10.03
CA HIS A 43 21.37 -4.41 10.98
C HIS A 43 21.60 -3.81 12.37
N ALA A 44 21.84 -2.50 12.48
CA ALA A 44 22.09 -1.86 13.76
C ALA A 44 20.83 -1.76 14.62
N GLN A 45 19.66 -1.66 13.98
CA GLN A 45 18.38 -1.47 14.65
C GLN A 45 17.45 -2.70 14.61
N GLY A 46 17.85 -3.77 13.91
CA GLY A 46 17.00 -4.94 13.71
C GLY A 46 15.73 -4.62 12.92
N ILE A 47 15.80 -3.64 12.01
CA ILE A 47 14.67 -3.17 11.20
C ILE A 47 14.84 -3.66 9.76
N LEU A 48 13.76 -4.18 9.19
CA LEU A 48 13.62 -4.39 7.74
C LEU A 48 12.73 -3.28 7.19
N ILE A 49 13.19 -2.61 6.13
CA ILE A 49 12.48 -1.53 5.45
C ILE A 49 12.09 -2.02 4.06
N PHE A 50 10.79 -2.08 3.80
CA PHE A 50 10.22 -2.40 2.51
C PHE A 50 9.82 -1.11 1.78
N ASN A 51 10.47 -0.86 0.66
CA ASN A 51 10.23 0.29 -0.19
C ASN A 51 9.49 -0.15 -1.45
N LEU A 52 8.40 0.53 -1.77
CA LEU A 52 7.73 0.47 -3.06
C LEU A 52 7.89 1.84 -3.73
N SER A 53 8.61 1.94 -4.84
CA SER A 53 8.47 3.06 -5.75
C SER A 53 7.39 2.74 -6.76
N TYR A 54 6.61 3.75 -7.16
CA TYR A 54 5.71 3.62 -8.28
C TYR A 54 5.88 4.78 -9.25
N THR A 55 5.66 4.45 -10.53
CA THR A 55 5.60 5.37 -11.64
C THR A 55 4.29 5.13 -12.37
N TYR A 56 3.42 6.13 -12.43
CA TYR A 56 2.20 6.11 -13.21
C TYR A 56 2.34 7.05 -14.42
N LEU A 57 2.12 6.52 -15.62
CA LEU A 57 2.08 7.29 -16.86
C LEU A 57 0.67 7.20 -17.43
N ASN A 58 -0.02 8.33 -17.54
CA ASN A 58 -1.34 8.34 -18.17
C ASN A 58 -1.24 8.32 -19.71
N ILE A 59 -2.37 8.03 -20.38
CA ILE A 59 -2.45 8.01 -21.85
C ILE A 59 -2.12 9.36 -22.52
N ASN A 60 -2.13 10.46 -21.77
CA ASN A 60 -1.77 11.80 -22.26
C ASN A 60 -0.27 12.11 -22.08
N GLY A 61 0.51 11.19 -21.52
CA GLY A 61 1.94 11.36 -21.27
C GLY A 61 2.29 12.05 -19.95
N GLU A 62 1.32 12.32 -19.07
CA GLU A 62 1.60 12.87 -17.75
C GLU A 62 2.13 11.77 -16.82
N LYS A 63 3.33 12.00 -16.28
CA LYS A 63 4.00 11.11 -15.34
C LYS A 63 3.74 11.53 -13.90
N LYS A 64 3.50 10.56 -13.02
CA LYS A 64 3.33 10.73 -11.58
C LYS A 64 4.06 9.64 -10.83
N ASP A 65 4.98 10.03 -9.97
CA ASP A 65 5.80 9.12 -9.20
C ASP A 65 5.48 9.20 -7.70
N GLY A 66 5.87 8.20 -6.94
CA GLY A 66 5.81 8.24 -5.49
C GLY A 66 6.40 7.01 -4.82
N ILE A 67 6.42 7.04 -3.48
CA ILE A 67 6.99 5.99 -2.65
C ILE A 67 5.96 5.57 -1.61
N PHE A 68 5.93 4.28 -1.31
CA PHE A 68 5.17 3.68 -0.23
C PHE A 68 6.11 2.78 0.59
N GLU A 69 6.18 3.01 1.90
CA GLU A 69 7.19 2.35 2.73
C GLU A 69 6.53 1.66 3.93
N ALA A 70 6.98 0.43 4.21
CA ALA A 70 6.59 -0.38 5.35
C ALA A 70 7.83 -0.90 6.09
N HIS A 71 7.68 -1.19 7.37
CA HIS A 71 8.79 -1.55 8.25
C HIS A 71 8.43 -2.78 9.07
N TYR A 72 9.41 -3.63 9.36
CA TYR A 72 9.31 -4.67 10.38
C TYR A 72 10.45 -4.47 11.38
N ASN A 73 10.09 -4.31 12.65
CA ASN A 73 11.04 -4.25 13.76
C ASN A 73 11.09 -5.63 14.43
N LYS A 74 12.24 -6.29 14.34
CA LYS A 74 12.46 -7.62 14.89
C LYS A 74 12.48 -7.65 16.42
N HIS A 75 12.95 -6.59 17.07
CA HIS A 75 13.07 -6.54 18.53
C HIS A 75 11.70 -6.45 19.20
N GLU A 76 10.83 -5.60 18.64
CA GLU A 76 9.45 -5.41 19.13
C GLU A 76 8.46 -6.42 18.53
N ASN A 77 8.89 -7.18 17.51
CA ASN A 77 8.01 -8.02 16.68
C ASN A 77 6.79 -7.23 16.20
N GLU A 78 7.05 -6.07 15.60
CA GLU A 78 6.03 -5.10 15.18
C GLU A 78 6.23 -4.71 13.71
N VAL A 79 5.14 -4.57 12.95
CA VAL A 79 5.15 -4.04 11.59
C VAL A 79 4.50 -2.67 11.51
N SER A 80 5.11 -1.73 10.79
CA SER A 80 4.47 -0.49 10.36
C SER A 80 4.05 -0.64 8.91
N LEU A 81 2.74 -0.61 8.62
CA LEU A 81 2.23 -0.76 7.26
C LEU A 81 2.46 0.48 6.39
N THR A 82 2.76 1.61 7.03
CA THR A 82 3.03 2.90 6.39
C THR A 82 4.12 3.61 7.21
N ASN A 83 4.94 4.48 6.62
CA ASN A 83 5.87 5.33 7.36
C ASN A 83 5.16 6.54 8.03
N GLY A 84 4.09 6.26 8.79
CA GLY A 84 3.31 7.27 9.53
C GLY A 84 2.46 8.24 8.68
N ASN A 85 2.69 8.35 7.38
CA ASN A 85 1.87 9.16 6.47
C ASN A 85 1.73 8.46 5.10
N VAL A 86 0.54 8.52 4.50
CA VAL A 86 0.28 8.02 3.14
C VAL A 86 -0.08 9.22 2.28
N HIS A 87 0.93 9.81 1.65
CA HIS A 87 0.74 10.92 0.73
C HIS A 87 0.65 10.43 -0.73
N LEU A 88 -0.51 9.87 -1.09
CA LEU A 88 -0.81 9.42 -2.46
C LEU A 88 -1.72 10.42 -3.20
N GLU A 89 -1.45 11.71 -3.06
CA GLU A 89 -2.26 12.78 -3.64
C GLU A 89 -2.33 12.71 -5.18
N ALA A 90 -1.28 12.20 -5.82
CA ALA A 90 -1.11 12.19 -7.26
C ALA A 90 -2.08 11.23 -8.00
N VAL A 91 -2.60 10.20 -7.33
CA VAL A 91 -3.33 9.06 -7.97
C VAL A 91 -4.67 8.73 -7.30
N LYS A 92 -5.31 9.74 -6.70
CA LYS A 92 -6.61 9.61 -6.04
C LYS A 92 -7.67 9.01 -6.98
N GLY A 93 -8.48 8.09 -6.43
CA GLY A 93 -9.59 7.46 -7.15
C GLY A 93 -9.21 6.34 -8.12
N MET A 94 -7.92 6.07 -8.34
CA MET A 94 -7.45 5.05 -9.30
C MET A 94 -7.19 3.66 -8.68
N ARG A 95 -7.47 3.49 -7.38
CA ARG A 95 -7.19 2.27 -6.59
C ARG A 95 -5.70 1.87 -6.47
N ILE A 96 -4.78 2.70 -6.95
CA ILE A 96 -3.32 2.47 -6.86
C ILE A 96 -2.86 2.33 -5.40
N GLY A 97 -3.39 3.15 -4.48
CA GLY A 97 -3.07 2.99 -3.06
C GLY A 97 -3.46 1.63 -2.48
N SER A 98 -4.60 1.08 -2.90
CA SER A 98 -5.03 -0.26 -2.47
C SER A 98 -4.10 -1.35 -2.99
N LEU A 99 -3.63 -1.21 -4.23
CA LEU A 99 -2.63 -2.11 -4.80
C LEU A 99 -1.31 -2.04 -4.02
N LEU A 100 -0.80 -0.84 -3.73
CA LEU A 100 0.43 -0.66 -2.95
C LEU A 100 0.32 -1.26 -1.54
N MET A 101 -0.82 -1.06 -0.88
CA MET A 101 -1.07 -1.66 0.44
C MET A 101 -1.15 -3.19 0.36
N SER A 102 -1.76 -3.76 -0.69
CA SER A 102 -1.76 -5.22 -0.89
C SER A 102 -0.34 -5.77 -1.07
N CYS A 103 0.54 -5.08 -1.81
CA CYS A 103 1.97 -5.44 -1.87
C CYS A 103 2.65 -5.41 -0.49
N VAL A 104 2.33 -4.43 0.35
CA VAL A 104 2.82 -4.39 1.74
C VAL A 104 2.28 -5.55 2.56
N ILE A 105 1.00 -5.88 2.44
CA ILE A 105 0.36 -7.00 3.15
C ILE A 105 1.00 -8.33 2.75
N GLU A 106 1.26 -8.54 1.45
CA GLU A 106 2.02 -9.70 0.95
C GLU A 106 3.39 -9.80 1.62
N TRP A 107 4.11 -8.67 1.75
CA TRP A 107 5.42 -8.64 2.40
C TRP A 107 5.35 -8.89 3.92
N VAL A 108 4.44 -8.27 4.66
CA VAL A 108 4.38 -8.45 6.14
C VAL A 108 3.87 -9.82 6.55
N ARG A 109 3.11 -10.52 5.70
CA ARG A 109 2.52 -11.84 5.98
C ARG A 109 3.52 -12.94 6.36
N GLN A 110 4.80 -12.70 6.10
CA GLN A 110 5.90 -13.54 6.56
C GLN A 110 6.02 -13.60 8.09
N TRP A 111 5.48 -12.60 8.80
CA TRP A 111 5.47 -12.49 10.26
C TRP A 111 4.03 -12.43 10.80
N PRO A 112 3.25 -13.51 10.72
CA PRO A 112 1.83 -13.50 11.09
C PRO A 112 1.57 -13.15 12.57
N GLU A 113 2.54 -13.42 13.43
CA GLU A 113 2.49 -13.14 14.87
C GLU A 113 3.01 -11.73 15.24
N ALA A 114 3.47 -10.95 14.27
CA ALA A 114 3.89 -9.58 14.53
C ALA A 114 2.69 -8.68 14.81
N ALA A 115 2.84 -7.75 15.74
CA ALA A 115 1.84 -6.73 16.01
C ALA A 115 1.82 -5.70 14.87
N VAL A 116 0.64 -5.24 14.46
CA VAL A 116 0.53 -4.07 13.58
C VAL A 116 0.66 -2.82 14.45
N LYS A 117 1.68 -2.00 14.14
CA LYS A 117 1.92 -0.71 14.79
C LYS A 117 0.66 0.15 14.70
N LYS A 118 0.31 0.79 15.81
CA LYS A 118 -0.88 1.66 15.87
C LYS A 118 -0.85 2.74 14.80
N ILE A 119 -1.89 2.79 13.98
CA ILE A 119 -2.12 3.83 12.99
C ILE A 119 -2.89 4.95 13.67
N ARG A 120 -2.36 6.18 13.62
CA ARG A 120 -3.05 7.37 14.10
C ARG A 120 -3.76 8.05 12.93
N LEU A 121 -5.06 8.26 13.05
CA LEU A 121 -5.80 9.14 12.16
C LEU A 121 -5.73 10.56 12.72
N SER A 122 -5.00 11.45 12.05
CA SER A 122 -4.93 12.86 12.42
C SER A 122 -6.14 13.63 11.91
N ASP A 123 -6.55 14.64 12.66
CA ASP A 123 -7.51 15.65 12.22
C ASP A 123 -6.95 16.51 11.10
N VAL A 124 -5.64 16.82 11.12
CA VAL A 124 -4.94 17.55 10.06
C VAL A 124 -5.06 16.85 8.69
N ASP A 125 -5.08 15.52 8.66
CA ASP A 125 -5.27 14.75 7.43
C ASP A 125 -6.73 14.76 6.93
N ALA A 126 -7.66 15.24 7.77
CA ALA A 126 -9.06 15.42 7.44
C ALA A 126 -9.43 16.88 7.08
N THR A 127 -8.57 17.86 7.42
CA THR A 127 -8.90 19.30 7.38
C THR A 127 -8.92 19.99 6.02
N ASN A 128 -8.73 19.29 4.90
CA ASN A 128 -9.08 19.85 3.58
C ASN A 128 -10.60 19.88 3.33
N GLY A 129 -11.39 20.18 4.38
CA GLY A 129 -12.76 20.68 4.31
C GLY A 129 -13.85 19.80 3.69
N MET A 130 -13.56 18.59 3.22
CA MET A 130 -14.53 17.73 2.54
C MET A 130 -14.66 16.38 3.25
N SER A 131 -15.89 16.03 3.63
CA SER A 131 -16.29 14.73 4.19
C SER A 131 -15.74 13.54 3.40
N GLU A 132 -15.50 13.74 2.11
CA GLU A 132 -14.95 12.77 1.16
C GLU A 132 -13.52 12.30 1.49
N ASN A 133 -12.61 13.19 1.91
CA ASN A 133 -11.23 12.79 2.23
C ASN A 133 -11.17 11.88 3.45
N LYS A 134 -11.93 12.21 4.50
CA LYS A 134 -12.10 11.37 5.69
C LYS A 134 -12.64 10.00 5.31
N ASN A 135 -13.77 9.96 4.60
CA ASN A 135 -14.42 8.70 4.22
C ASN A 135 -13.52 7.84 3.34
N ARG A 136 -12.75 8.44 2.42
CA ARG A 136 -11.77 7.74 1.58
C ARG A 136 -10.64 7.16 2.41
N ARG A 137 -10.04 7.94 3.32
CA ARG A 137 -8.94 7.51 4.19
C ARG A 137 -9.38 6.39 5.14
N ASN A 138 -10.54 6.52 5.78
CA ASN A 138 -11.02 5.50 6.71
C ASN A 138 -11.33 4.20 5.96
N ARG A 139 -12.06 4.28 4.83
CA ARG A 139 -12.33 3.14 3.95
C ARG A 139 -11.05 2.48 3.43
N PHE A 140 -10.01 3.28 3.17
CA PHE A 140 -8.73 2.78 2.69
C PHE A 140 -8.13 1.75 3.67
N TYR A 141 -8.15 2.02 4.97
CA TYR A 141 -7.65 1.10 5.99
C TYR A 141 -8.65 -0.01 6.34
N GLU A 142 -9.94 0.34 6.49
CA GLU A 142 -10.99 -0.60 6.90
C GLU A 142 -11.14 -1.78 5.93
N GLN A 143 -10.92 -1.57 4.62
CA GLN A 143 -10.99 -2.64 3.62
C GLN A 143 -9.92 -3.73 3.81
N PHE A 144 -8.87 -3.47 4.59
CA PHE A 144 -7.80 -4.42 4.92
C PHE A 144 -7.95 -5.01 6.33
N GLY A 145 -9.13 -4.88 6.95
CA GLY A 145 -9.43 -5.43 8.28
C GLY A 145 -8.96 -4.55 9.45
N ILE A 146 -8.51 -3.32 9.17
CA ILE A 146 -8.03 -2.40 10.21
C ILE A 146 -9.22 -1.64 10.80
N GLU A 147 -9.51 -1.90 12.06
CA GLU A 147 -10.55 -1.19 12.82
C GLU A 147 -9.97 -0.01 13.59
N PHE A 148 -10.78 1.04 13.78
CA PHE A 148 -10.40 2.24 14.52
C PHE A 148 -11.30 2.48 15.74
N GLU A 149 -10.66 2.88 16.83
CA GLU A 149 -11.29 3.56 17.96
C GLU A 149 -11.27 5.06 17.67
N TYR A 150 -12.41 5.56 17.16
CA TYR A 150 -12.60 6.97 16.87
C TYR A 150 -12.83 7.77 18.15
N ARG A 151 -12.39 9.04 18.17
CA ARG A 151 -12.61 9.93 19.32
C ARG A 151 -14.06 10.38 19.47
N ASP A 152 -14.80 10.43 18.35
CA ASP A 152 -16.18 10.87 18.28
C ASP A 152 -16.91 10.21 17.09
N ASP A 153 -18.23 10.42 17.01
CA ASP A 153 -19.08 9.92 15.93
C ASP A 153 -18.75 10.54 14.56
N ASN A 154 -18.01 11.66 14.54
CA ASN A 154 -17.55 12.28 13.30
C ASN A 154 -16.45 11.45 12.63
N LYS A 155 -15.79 10.53 13.36
CA LYS A 155 -14.75 9.62 12.85
C LYS A 155 -13.56 10.35 12.19
N ILE A 156 -13.29 11.56 12.66
CA ILE A 156 -12.25 12.45 12.10
C ILE A 156 -10.85 11.99 12.53
N SER A 157 -10.71 11.63 13.80
CA SER A 157 -9.45 11.20 14.40
C SER A 157 -9.67 9.99 15.31
N GLY A 158 -8.58 9.26 15.55
CA GLY A 158 -8.63 8.02 16.31
C GLY A 158 -7.34 7.24 16.18
N PHE A 159 -7.34 6.05 16.76
CA PHE A 159 -6.24 5.11 16.66
C PHE A 159 -6.76 3.77 16.18
N SER A 160 -5.98 3.05 15.40
CA SER A 160 -6.32 1.67 15.09
C SER A 160 -6.34 0.84 16.38
N LYS A 161 -7.26 -0.13 16.43
CA LYS A 161 -7.24 -1.17 17.46
C LYS A 161 -5.95 -1.98 17.33
N LYS A 162 -5.54 -2.61 18.44
CA LYS A 162 -4.43 -3.57 18.40
C LYS A 162 -4.85 -4.77 17.56
N MET A 163 -3.96 -5.21 16.66
CA MET A 163 -4.16 -6.43 15.87
C MET A 163 -2.81 -7.04 15.51
N LEU A 164 -2.83 -8.32 15.13
CA LEU A 164 -1.70 -9.03 14.54
C LEU A 164 -1.77 -8.95 13.02
N VAL A 165 -0.63 -9.20 12.35
CA VAL A 165 -0.55 -9.33 10.89
C VAL A 165 -1.50 -10.41 10.37
N SER A 166 -1.67 -11.52 11.09
CA SER A 166 -2.60 -12.59 10.73
C SER A 166 -4.06 -12.14 10.63
N GLY A 167 -4.43 -11.01 11.25
CA GLY A 167 -5.75 -10.40 11.13
C GLY A 167 -5.93 -9.50 9.90
N LEU A 168 -4.88 -9.25 9.11
CA LEU A 168 -4.99 -8.41 7.91
C LEU A 168 -5.72 -9.13 6.78
N VAL A 169 -6.66 -8.42 6.17
CA VAL A 169 -7.38 -8.87 4.98
C VAL A 169 -6.62 -8.40 3.75
N ASP A 170 -6.31 -9.30 2.82
CA ASP A 170 -5.75 -8.94 1.52
C ASP A 170 -6.88 -8.75 0.52
N ASN A 171 -7.39 -7.53 0.48
CA ASN A 171 -8.51 -7.17 -0.36
C ASN A 171 -8.05 -6.82 -1.77
N LYS A 172 -8.30 -7.74 -2.71
CA LYS A 172 -7.89 -7.63 -4.11
C LYS A 172 -8.94 -7.02 -5.04
N ASN A 173 -10.00 -6.42 -4.51
CA ASN A 173 -11.09 -5.84 -5.32
C ASN A 173 -10.64 -4.69 -6.26
N PHE A 174 -9.40 -4.23 -6.18
CA PHE A 174 -8.84 -3.30 -7.15
C PHE A 174 -8.45 -3.95 -8.49
N LEU A 175 -8.26 -5.28 -8.52
CA LEU A 175 -7.95 -6.03 -9.74
C LEU A 175 -9.19 -6.27 -10.60
N LYS A 176 -9.04 -6.22 -11.93
CA LYS A 176 -10.14 -6.48 -12.88
C LYS A 176 -10.78 -7.85 -12.74
N GLU A 177 -10.00 -8.87 -12.37
CA GLU A 177 -10.54 -10.21 -12.06
C GLU A 177 -11.53 -10.21 -10.88
N HIS A 178 -11.52 -9.16 -10.06
CA HIS A 178 -12.42 -8.91 -8.93
C HIS A 178 -13.29 -7.65 -9.14
N ASP A 179 -13.68 -7.36 -10.38
CA ASP A 179 -14.48 -6.18 -10.76
C ASP A 179 -13.79 -4.83 -10.42
N GLY A 180 -12.46 -4.84 -10.36
CA GLY A 180 -11.63 -3.65 -10.26
C GLY A 180 -11.33 -2.97 -11.58
N ASN A 181 -10.33 -2.09 -11.58
CA ASN A 181 -9.90 -1.31 -12.75
C ASN A 181 -8.39 -1.42 -13.00
N ILE A 182 -7.69 -2.32 -12.31
CA ILE A 182 -6.25 -2.54 -12.49
C ILE A 182 -6.05 -3.96 -13.03
N GLU A 183 -5.23 -4.09 -14.05
CA GLU A 183 -4.85 -5.37 -14.65
C GLU A 183 -3.35 -5.56 -14.54
N ARG A 184 -2.90 -6.72 -14.05
CA ARG A 184 -1.47 -7.06 -14.10
C ARG A 184 -1.12 -7.46 -15.53
N ILE A 185 0.00 -6.95 -16.03
CA ILE A 185 0.54 -7.34 -17.33
C ILE A 185 1.94 -7.93 -17.16
N ASP A 186 2.21 -9.03 -17.87
CA ASP A 186 3.49 -9.76 -17.76
C ASP A 186 4.60 -9.15 -18.63
N ALA A 187 4.22 -8.43 -19.68
CA ALA A 187 5.15 -7.75 -20.58
C ALA A 187 4.86 -6.25 -20.59
N PHE A 188 5.76 -5.47 -19.97
CA PHE A 188 5.71 -4.03 -20.07
C PHE A 188 6.09 -3.58 -21.48
N PRO A 189 5.28 -2.74 -22.15
CA PRO A 189 5.60 -2.31 -23.50
C PRO A 189 6.99 -1.67 -23.56
N ASP A 190 7.86 -2.14 -24.47
CA ASP A 190 9.26 -1.72 -24.53
C ASP A 190 9.42 -0.21 -24.72
N TYR A 191 8.50 0.43 -25.46
CA TYR A 191 8.51 1.87 -25.67
C TYR A 191 8.21 2.68 -24.40
N LEU A 192 7.60 2.07 -23.37
CA LEU A 192 7.36 2.72 -22.09
C LEU A 192 8.58 2.65 -21.17
N LYS A 193 9.46 1.65 -21.35
CA LYS A 193 10.68 1.48 -20.54
C LYS A 193 11.66 2.65 -20.69
N SER A 194 11.62 3.38 -21.81
CA SER A 194 12.47 4.55 -22.02
C SER A 194 11.91 5.85 -21.43
N ILE A 195 10.64 5.85 -21.02
CA ILE A 195 9.91 7.04 -20.55
C ILE A 195 9.63 6.96 -19.03
N MET A 196 9.47 5.74 -18.51
CA MET A 196 9.17 5.48 -17.10
C MET A 196 10.42 5.10 -16.34
#